data_AF-A0A2D6A349-F1
#
_entry.id   AF-A0A2D6A349-F1
#
_cell.length_a   1.000
_cell.length_b   1.000
_cell.length_c   1.000
_cell.angle_alpha   90.00
_cell.angle_beta   90.00
_cell.angle_gamma   90.00
#
_symmetry.space_group_name_H-M   'P 1'
#
loop_
_entity.id
_entity.type
_entity.pdbx_description
1 polymer ?
#
loop_
_entity_poly.entity_id
_entity_poly.type
_entity_poly.pdbx_seq_one_letter_code
_entity_poly.pdbx_strand_id
1 'polypeptide(L)'
;MAVSLSAQVREFPYRSVPTMIDSGHVANRDLTAHAVFTHVVRSKGATWLRLRFGTATQLDGNSFVRISSLKDGYLQLFETWSLRDYRNASSYFNGDAVLVELVAGAFTSR
;
A
#
# COMPACT_ATOMS: atom_id res chain seq x y z
N MET A 1 -9.45 48.27 13.85
CA MET A 1 -8.95 47.62 12.62
C MET A 1 -8.79 46.14 12.88
N ALA A 2 -9.47 45.28 12.13
CA ALA A 2 -9.29 43.82 12.22
C ALA A 2 -8.38 43.38 11.07
N VAL A 3 -7.28 42.70 11.39
CA VAL A 3 -6.39 42.08 10.41
C VAL A 3 -6.97 40.71 10.07
N SER A 4 -7.37 40.51 8.81
CA SER A 4 -7.67 39.18 8.30
C SER A 4 -6.36 38.50 7.93
N LEU A 5 -6.04 37.40 8.59
CA LEU A 5 -4.96 36.49 8.19
C LEU A 5 -5.52 35.52 7.17
N SER A 6 -5.16 35.71 5.91
CA SER A 6 -5.40 34.70 4.87
C SER A 6 -4.44 33.53 5.11
N ALA A 7 -4.97 32.34 5.40
CA ALA A 7 -4.18 31.12 5.36
C ALA A 7 -3.72 30.88 3.91
N GLN A 8 -2.41 30.87 3.66
CA GLN A 8 -1.87 30.50 2.35
C GLN A 8 -1.88 28.97 2.23
N VAL A 9 -2.71 28.42 1.35
CA VAL A 9 -2.62 27.00 0.97
C VAL A 9 -1.35 26.83 0.16
N ARG A 10 -0.32 26.24 0.78
CA ARG A 10 0.87 25.79 0.05
C ARG A 10 0.54 24.45 -0.58
N GLU A 11 0.60 24.36 -1.89
CA GLU A 11 0.46 23.10 -2.60
C GLU A 11 1.63 22.19 -2.16
N PHE A 12 1.32 21.02 -1.61
CA PHE A 12 2.36 20.05 -1.29
C PHE A 12 2.86 19.46 -2.60
N PRO A 13 4.15 19.59 -2.93
CA PRO A 13 4.68 18.99 -4.14
C PRO A 13 4.53 17.47 -4.03
N TYR A 14 3.69 16.91 -4.88
CA TYR A 14 3.56 15.47 -5.06
C TYR A 14 3.77 15.15 -6.53
N ARG A 15 4.21 13.92 -6.80
CA ARG A 15 4.27 13.37 -8.15
C ARG A 15 3.74 11.95 -8.14
N SER A 16 2.99 11.59 -9.17
CA SER A 16 2.68 10.18 -9.43
C SER A 16 3.87 9.56 -10.15
N VAL A 17 4.36 8.45 -9.63
CA VAL A 17 5.41 7.65 -10.28
C VAL A 17 4.76 6.36 -10.76
N PRO A 18 4.61 6.15 -12.08
CA PRO A 18 4.10 4.90 -12.60
C PRO A 18 5.03 3.74 -12.22
N THR A 19 4.44 2.64 -11.77
CA THR A 19 5.17 1.41 -11.44
C THR A 19 4.43 0.23 -12.04
N MET A 20 5.14 -0.66 -12.74
CA MET A 20 4.60 -1.94 -13.18
C MET A 20 5.09 -3.02 -12.22
N ILE A 21 4.36 -3.19 -11.12
CA ILE A 21 4.61 -4.23 -10.13
C ILE A 21 3.37 -5.11 -10.13
N ASP A 22 3.59 -6.39 -10.44
CA ASP A 22 2.55 -7.40 -10.51
C ASP A 22 3.12 -8.66 -9.85
N SER A 23 2.37 -9.24 -8.91
CA SER A 23 2.73 -10.52 -8.30
C SER A 23 2.53 -11.69 -9.27
N GLY A 24 1.75 -11.47 -10.33
CA GLY A 24 1.09 -12.54 -11.06
C GLY A 24 0.05 -13.24 -10.17
N HIS A 25 -0.38 -14.41 -10.62
CA HIS A 25 -1.20 -15.32 -9.83
C HIS A 25 -0.30 -16.10 -8.88
N VAL A 26 -0.56 -16.00 -7.59
CA VAL A 26 0.21 -16.67 -6.54
C VAL A 26 -0.76 -17.44 -5.64
N ALA A 27 -0.34 -18.61 -5.19
CA ALA A 27 -1.16 -19.49 -4.38
C ALA A 27 -0.40 -19.92 -3.12
N ASN A 28 -1.15 -20.29 -2.09
CA ASN A 28 -0.62 -20.90 -0.88
C ASN A 28 -1.31 -22.24 -0.67
N ARG A 29 -0.54 -23.34 -0.71
CA ARG A 29 -1.04 -24.71 -0.49
C ARG A 29 -0.79 -25.22 0.92
N ASP A 30 -0.16 -24.40 1.76
CA ASP A 30 0.19 -24.75 3.12
C ASP A 30 -0.99 -24.54 4.06
N LEU A 31 -0.88 -25.16 5.23
CA LEU A 31 -1.84 -25.07 6.33
C LEU A 31 -1.85 -23.69 7.01
N THR A 32 -0.85 -22.85 6.72
CA THR A 32 -0.64 -21.56 7.40
C THR A 32 -0.47 -20.44 6.40
N ALA A 33 -1.02 -19.28 6.74
CA ALA A 33 -0.84 -18.08 5.93
C ALA A 33 0.65 -17.63 5.93
N HIS A 34 1.15 -17.23 4.77
CA HIS A 34 2.51 -16.72 4.64
C HIS A 34 2.62 -15.75 3.45
N ALA A 35 3.70 -14.95 3.43
CA ALA A 35 3.97 -14.03 2.33
C ALA A 35 4.36 -14.84 1.08
N VAL A 36 3.51 -14.77 0.04
CA VAL A 36 3.73 -15.43 -1.25
C VAL A 36 4.34 -14.48 -2.29
N PHE A 37 4.28 -13.17 -2.03
CA PHE A 37 4.98 -12.15 -2.78
C PHE A 37 5.47 -11.05 -1.84
N THR A 38 6.66 -10.52 -2.12
CA THR A 38 7.29 -9.47 -1.31
C THR A 38 8.03 -8.50 -2.23
N HIS A 39 7.81 -7.20 -2.06
CA HIS A 39 8.46 -6.18 -2.85
C HIS A 39 8.66 -4.88 -2.06
N VAL A 40 9.81 -4.23 -2.24
CA VAL A 40 10.06 -2.91 -1.67
C VAL A 40 9.71 -1.84 -2.69
N VAL A 41 8.69 -1.04 -2.40
CA VAL A 41 8.38 0.15 -3.20
C VAL A 41 9.19 1.31 -2.66
N ARG A 42 10.00 1.94 -3.51
CA ARG A 42 10.89 3.06 -3.13
C ARG A 42 10.80 4.21 -4.12
N SER A 43 10.74 5.42 -3.60
CA SER A 43 10.91 6.66 -4.38
C SER A 43 11.90 7.55 -3.64
N LYS A 44 13.17 7.47 -4.04
CA LYS A 44 14.29 8.14 -3.35
C LYS A 44 14.00 9.61 -3.09
N GLY A 45 14.17 10.03 -1.83
CA GLY A 45 13.99 11.42 -1.39
C GLY A 45 12.55 11.83 -1.13
N ALA A 46 11.57 10.93 -1.28
CA ALA A 46 10.20 11.20 -0.84
C ALA A 46 10.13 11.26 0.70
N THR A 47 9.45 12.27 1.22
CA THR A 47 9.17 12.39 2.66
C THR A 47 8.00 11.52 3.10
N TRP A 48 7.08 11.23 2.17
CA TRP A 48 5.96 10.31 2.34
C TRP A 48 5.67 9.55 1.06
N LEU A 49 5.09 8.36 1.20
CA LEU A 49 4.58 7.56 0.09
C LEU A 49 3.09 7.26 0.28
N ARG A 50 2.37 7.20 -0.84
CA ARG A 50 1.01 6.65 -0.90
C ARG A 50 0.92 5.71 -2.08
N LEU A 51 0.54 4.46 -1.84
CA LEU A 51 0.41 3.47 -2.89
C LEU A 51 -0.99 3.52 -3.50
N ARG A 52 -1.07 3.28 -4.80
CA ARG A 52 -2.31 3.03 -5.52
C ARG A 52 -2.26 1.65 -6.13
N PHE A 53 -3.28 0.85 -5.84
CA PHE A 53 -3.44 -0.50 -6.36
C PHE A 53 -4.21 -0.46 -7.67
N GLY A 54 -3.89 -1.38 -8.58
CA GLY A 54 -4.64 -1.57 -9.81
C GLY A 54 -6.08 -2.00 -9.51
N THR A 55 -7.03 -1.60 -10.35
CA THR A 55 -8.45 -2.00 -10.21
C THR A 55 -8.67 -3.50 -10.38
N ALA A 56 -7.71 -4.21 -11.00
CA ALA A 56 -7.70 -5.66 -11.17
C ALA A 56 -7.06 -6.41 -9.98
N THR A 57 -6.71 -5.73 -8.89
CA THR A 57 -6.16 -6.40 -7.69
C THR A 57 -7.22 -7.31 -7.07
N GLN A 58 -6.89 -8.59 -6.90
CA GLN A 58 -7.76 -9.61 -6.35
C GLN A 58 -7.06 -10.26 -5.15
N LEU A 59 -7.83 -10.53 -4.10
CA LEU A 59 -7.39 -11.24 -2.91
C LEU A 59 -8.48 -12.26 -2.57
N ASP A 60 -8.11 -13.53 -2.57
CA ASP A 60 -9.04 -14.64 -2.31
C ASP A 60 -8.85 -15.22 -0.90
N GLY A 61 -9.92 -15.76 -0.33
CA GLY A 61 -9.92 -16.33 1.01
C GLY A 61 -9.52 -15.31 2.08
N ASN A 62 -8.69 -15.74 3.03
CA ASN A 62 -8.17 -14.88 4.11
C ASN A 62 -6.84 -14.20 3.73
N SER A 63 -6.67 -13.88 2.44
CA SER A 63 -5.46 -13.23 1.95
C SER A 63 -5.55 -11.72 2.14
N PHE A 64 -4.41 -11.08 2.39
CA PHE A 64 -4.33 -9.64 2.61
C PHE A 64 -3.00 -9.08 2.10
N VAL A 65 -3.01 -7.80 1.76
CA VAL A 65 -1.78 -7.03 1.53
C VAL A 65 -1.35 -6.40 2.85
N ARG A 66 -0.08 -6.59 3.21
CA ARG A 66 0.57 -5.91 4.33
C ARG A 66 1.55 -4.89 3.79
N ILE A 67 1.39 -3.65 4.21
CA ILE A 67 2.30 -2.54 3.87
C ILE A 67 2.97 -2.09 5.15
N SER A 68 4.30 -2.13 5.19
CA SER A 68 5.10 -1.70 6.34
C SER A 68 6.04 -0.57 5.94
N SER A 69 5.99 0.55 6.67
CA SER A 69 6.96 1.64 6.54
C SER A 69 8.34 1.14 6.93
N LEU A 70 9.33 1.32 6.04
CA LEU A 70 10.71 1.01 6.37
C LEU A 70 11.37 2.07 7.25
N LYS A 71 10.72 3.24 7.44
CA LYS A 71 11.27 4.32 8.26
C LYS A 71 10.88 4.20 9.73
N ASP A 72 9.62 3.90 10.01
CA ASP A 72 9.05 3.96 11.36
C ASP A 72 8.21 2.73 11.74
N GLY A 73 8.14 1.71 10.87
CA GLY A 73 7.44 0.47 11.15
C GLY A 73 5.92 0.59 11.15
N TYR A 74 5.35 1.74 10.79
CA TYR A 74 3.89 1.89 10.65
C TYR A 74 3.35 0.87 9.64
N LEU A 75 2.20 0.27 9.96
CA LEU A 75 1.64 -0.85 9.23
C LEU A 75 0.19 -0.56 8.81
N GLN A 76 -0.15 -0.94 7.59
CA GLN A 76 -1.53 -1.00 7.10
C GLN A 76 -1.79 -2.37 6.47
N LEU A 77 -2.93 -2.95 6.80
CA LEU A 77 -3.43 -4.19 6.18
C LEU A 77 -4.59 -3.86 5.24
N PHE A 78 -4.65 -4.59 4.14
CA PHE A 78 -5.71 -4.50 3.16
C PHE A 78 -6.24 -5.89 2.82
N GLU A 79 -7.48 -6.12 3.21
CA GLU A 79 -8.33 -7.19 2.72
C GLU A 79 -9.20 -6.68 1.55
N THR A 80 -9.88 -7.57 0.84
CA THR A 80 -10.63 -7.26 -0.40
C THR A 80 -11.62 -6.12 -0.23
N TRP A 81 -12.37 -6.08 0.87
CA TRP A 81 -13.33 -4.99 1.13
C TRP A 81 -12.61 -3.67 1.45
N SER A 82 -11.59 -3.71 2.30
CA SER A 82 -10.88 -2.50 2.72
C SER A 82 -10.12 -1.82 1.56
N LEU A 83 -9.65 -2.58 0.56
CA LEU A 83 -9.12 -1.99 -0.68
C LEU A 83 -10.19 -1.14 -1.38
N ARG A 84 -11.45 -1.61 -1.41
CA ARG A 84 -12.57 -0.88 -2.02
C ARG A 84 -12.92 0.36 -1.21
N ASP A 85 -13.03 0.24 0.11
CA ASP A 85 -13.37 1.35 1.01
C ASP A 85 -12.36 2.51 0.87
N TYR A 86 -11.08 2.16 0.71
CA TYR A 86 -10.01 3.13 0.53
C TYR A 86 -9.76 3.51 -0.94
N ARG A 87 -10.65 3.09 -1.85
CA ARG A 87 -10.59 3.40 -3.30
C ARG A 87 -9.24 3.02 -3.91
N ASN A 88 -8.75 1.83 -3.56
CA ASN A 88 -7.47 1.26 -3.97
C ASN A 88 -6.26 2.13 -3.63
N ALA A 89 -6.31 2.89 -2.53
CA ALA A 89 -5.21 3.76 -2.13
C ALA A 89 -4.85 3.57 -0.66
N SER A 90 -3.56 3.43 -0.37
CA SER A 90 -3.10 3.34 1.01
C SER A 90 -3.24 4.66 1.77
N SER A 91 -3.00 4.61 3.08
CA SER A 91 -2.64 5.79 3.87
C SER A 91 -1.27 6.32 3.41
N TYR A 92 -0.93 7.54 3.84
CA TYR A 92 0.43 8.05 3.66
C TYR A 92 1.38 7.38 4.67
N PHE A 93 2.49 6.84 4.18
CA PHE A 93 3.57 6.26 4.97
C PHE A 93 4.72 7.25 5.05
N ASN A 94 5.37 7.36 6.21
CA ASN A 94 6.54 8.22 6.36
C ASN A 94 7.78 7.60 5.71
N GLY A 95 8.61 8.44 5.10
CA GLY A 95 9.85 8.03 4.47
C GLY A 95 9.68 7.67 2.99
N ASP A 96 10.79 7.20 2.42
CA ASP A 96 10.95 7.05 0.98
C ASP A 96 10.78 5.61 0.50
N ALA A 97 10.44 4.68 1.40
CA ALA A 97 10.22 3.29 1.08
C ALA A 97 9.25 2.57 2.04
N VAL A 98 8.52 1.61 1.45
CA VAL A 98 7.64 0.68 2.16
C VAL A 98 7.90 -0.74 1.67
N LEU A 99 7.79 -1.72 2.56
CA LEU A 99 7.71 -3.13 2.23
C LEU A 99 6.25 -3.49 1.96
N VAL A 100 5.98 -4.08 0.79
CA VAL A 100 4.67 -4.60 0.42
C VAL A 100 4.76 -6.12 0.36
N GLU A 101 3.89 -6.77 1.11
CA GLU A 101 3.76 -8.23 1.15
C GLU A 101 2.33 -8.60 0.76
N LEU A 102 2.19 -9.57 -0.14
CA LEU A 102 0.93 -10.28 -0.33
C LEU A 102 0.99 -11.55 0.52
N VAL A 103 0.20 -11.57 1.58
CA VAL A 103 0.06 -12.71 2.47
C VAL A 103 -1.13 -13.51 2.01
N ALA A 104 -0.89 -14.72 1.50
CA ALA A 104 -1.96 -15.61 1.07
C ALA A 104 -2.43 -16.46 2.25
N GLY A 105 -3.75 -16.52 2.43
CA GLY A 105 -4.39 -17.41 3.41
C GLY A 105 -4.05 -18.88 3.18
N ALA A 106 -4.23 -19.72 4.20
CA ALA A 106 -4.03 -21.16 4.06
C ALA A 106 -4.92 -21.73 2.94
N PHE A 107 -4.35 -22.62 2.13
CA PHE A 107 -5.03 -23.24 0.99
C PHE A 107 -5.65 -22.30 -0.07
N THR A 108 -5.21 -21.03 -0.16
CA THR A 108 -5.63 -20.13 -1.23
C THR A 108 -5.07 -20.59 -2.59
N SER A 109 -5.95 -20.82 -3.56
CA SER A 109 -5.59 -21.42 -4.86
C SER A 109 -5.47 -20.45 -6.03
N ARG A 110 -5.83 -19.17 -5.85
CA ARG A 110 -5.82 -18.12 -6.88
C ARG A 110 -5.53 -16.76 -6.29
#